data_AF-A0A165YWP0-F1
#
_entry.id   AF-A0A165YWP0-F1
#
_cell.length_a   1.000
_cell.length_b   1.000
_cell.length_c   1.000
_cell.angle_alpha   90.00
_cell.angle_beta   90.00
_cell.angle_gamma   90.00
#
_symmetry.space_group_name_H-M   'P 1'
#
loop_
_entity.id
_entity.type
_entity.pdbx_description
1 polymer ?
#
loop_
_entity_poly.entity_id
_entity_poly.type
_entity_poly.pdbx_seq_one_letter_code
_entity_poly.pdbx_strand_id
1 'polypeptide(L)'
;MNLPVLSRSRMTGPKSSKREFNSIIARQYTSDSKSFMTYSRFTFMWDHTFMHISHKDYGRLFEGLGTFISLHEARDVILSRLCADRDFMQRLWHYLQSLYISSPRKKVSLPSIDTGVFELVILLSERMFALEVELHGNRVVDSDSCTSPLLLDVIGEISWIADNTEGSSQLLAQICLSRVRWVEAWTETLRTLQEKSRHRLPSAEFVSVLRLAGLDEWLEPGSTFVTEPRPDGPNHAFLTTVDSNFWNDGPHHCVHLLRDLARCVDFAAYRERMVSDLAMSTTDHAAPVVPRTTTTECQTSGGKRDIFSTYTPEVDSHSVDQPPHERIAIAEPLGLISVRVTDDRSPHEGMVQNEYETTAITGIRTP
;
A
#
# COMPACT_ATOMS: atom_id res chain seq x y z
N MET A 1 -9.62 -45.87 -52.51
CA MET A 1 -10.11 -44.55 -52.06
C MET A 1 -9.16 -44.08 -50.98
N ASN A 2 -8.31 -43.09 -51.29
CA ASN A 2 -7.32 -42.53 -50.36
C ASN A 2 -7.91 -41.27 -49.71
N LEU A 3 -7.98 -41.24 -48.38
CA LEU A 3 -8.31 -40.05 -47.61
C LEU A 3 -7.05 -39.19 -47.41
N PRO A 4 -7.15 -37.85 -47.51
CA PRO A 4 -6.00 -36.98 -47.33
C PRO A 4 -5.68 -36.81 -45.83
N VAL A 5 -4.41 -37.01 -45.50
CA VAL A 5 -3.84 -36.71 -44.19
C VAL A 5 -3.55 -35.20 -44.13
N LEU A 6 -4.32 -34.47 -43.32
CA LEU A 6 -4.04 -33.07 -42.99
C LEU A 6 -3.06 -33.01 -41.81
N SER A 7 -1.77 -32.99 -42.11
CA SER A 7 -0.70 -32.74 -41.13
C SER A 7 -0.69 -31.25 -40.75
N ARG A 8 -1.38 -30.90 -39.66
CA ARG A 8 -1.32 -29.56 -39.08
C ARG A 8 -0.05 -29.41 -38.23
N SER A 9 0.95 -28.76 -38.81
CA SER A 9 2.17 -28.34 -38.12
C SER A 9 1.83 -27.34 -37.00
N ARG A 10 2.01 -27.75 -35.74
CA ARG A 10 1.94 -26.84 -34.57
C ARG A 10 3.28 -26.15 -34.42
N MET A 11 3.38 -24.90 -34.86
CA MET A 11 4.44 -24.01 -34.42
C MET A 11 4.21 -23.63 -32.95
N THR A 12 5.00 -24.23 -32.07
CA THR A 12 5.12 -23.90 -30.65
C THR A 12 6.03 -22.67 -30.49
N GLY A 13 5.47 -21.48 -30.70
CA GLY A 13 6.08 -20.25 -30.19
C GLY A 13 5.71 -20.06 -28.71
N PRO A 14 6.57 -19.48 -27.86
CA PRO A 14 6.25 -19.16 -26.48
C PRO A 14 5.17 -18.06 -26.47
N LYS A 15 3.91 -18.47 -26.45
CA LYS A 15 2.77 -17.56 -26.38
C LYS A 15 2.57 -17.16 -24.93
N SER A 16 2.58 -15.84 -24.70
CA SER A 16 2.11 -15.18 -23.49
C SER A 16 0.83 -15.86 -22.97
N SER A 17 0.92 -16.51 -21.80
CA SER A 17 -0.14 -17.31 -21.19
C SER A 17 -1.40 -16.49 -20.85
N LYS A 18 -1.25 -15.17 -20.65
CA LYS A 18 -2.37 -14.26 -20.38
C LYS A 18 -3.38 -14.19 -21.54
N ARG A 19 -2.96 -14.33 -22.80
CA ARG A 19 -3.90 -14.31 -23.96
C ARG A 19 -4.68 -15.61 -24.11
N GLU A 20 -4.16 -16.75 -23.66
CA GLU A 20 -4.84 -18.04 -23.83
C GLU A 20 -6.04 -18.18 -22.89
N PHE A 21 -5.92 -17.78 -21.62
CA PHE A 21 -7.01 -17.89 -20.66
C PHE A 21 -8.23 -17.07 -21.08
N ASN A 22 -8.02 -15.80 -21.46
CA ASN A 22 -9.08 -14.94 -21.97
C ASN A 22 -9.72 -15.50 -23.26
N SER A 23 -8.94 -16.17 -24.12
CA SER A 23 -9.47 -16.79 -25.34
C SER A 23 -10.31 -18.05 -25.10
N ILE A 24 -10.05 -18.78 -24.01
CA ILE A 24 -10.82 -19.98 -23.64
C ILE A 24 -12.16 -19.55 -23.04
N ILE A 25 -12.17 -18.54 -22.15
CA ILE A 25 -13.40 -18.01 -21.57
C ILE A 25 -14.28 -17.36 -22.64
N ALA A 26 -13.69 -16.52 -23.51
CA ALA A 26 -14.42 -15.85 -24.59
C ALA A 26 -15.01 -16.81 -25.65
N ARG A 27 -14.51 -18.05 -25.75
CA ARG A 27 -15.03 -19.06 -26.71
C ARG A 27 -16.29 -19.77 -26.23
N GLN A 28 -16.51 -19.85 -24.91
CA GLN A 28 -17.69 -20.51 -24.35
C GLN A 28 -18.76 -19.52 -23.88
N TYR A 29 -18.38 -18.27 -23.64
CA TYR A 29 -19.29 -17.21 -23.23
C TYR A 29 -19.22 -16.07 -24.25
N THR A 30 -20.24 -15.96 -25.09
CA THR A 30 -20.41 -14.86 -26.05
C THR A 30 -20.93 -13.58 -25.40
N SER A 31 -21.25 -13.62 -24.11
CA SER A 31 -21.64 -12.45 -23.32
C SER A 31 -20.42 -11.66 -22.85
N ASP A 32 -20.61 -10.39 -22.50
CA ASP A 32 -19.56 -9.53 -21.95
C ASP A 32 -18.81 -10.26 -20.84
N SER A 33 -17.48 -10.30 -20.89
CA SER A 33 -16.62 -10.92 -19.87
C SER A 33 -16.97 -10.47 -18.44
N LYS A 34 -17.48 -9.25 -18.27
CA LYS A 34 -17.97 -8.73 -16.99
C LYS A 34 -19.19 -9.48 -16.44
N SER A 35 -20.02 -10.02 -17.33
CA SER A 35 -21.22 -10.81 -16.98
C SER A 35 -20.94 -12.28 -16.65
N PHE A 36 -19.74 -12.78 -16.99
CA PHE A 36 -19.43 -14.20 -16.81
C PHE A 36 -19.33 -14.57 -15.33
N MET A 37 -18.62 -13.76 -14.55
CA MET A 37 -18.51 -13.98 -13.11
C MET A 37 -19.58 -13.15 -12.42
N THR A 38 -20.68 -13.79 -12.05
CA THR A 38 -21.69 -13.16 -11.19
C THR A 38 -21.31 -13.36 -9.73
N TYR A 39 -21.88 -12.58 -8.81
CA TYR A 39 -21.65 -12.75 -7.37
C TYR A 39 -21.91 -14.21 -6.92
N SER A 40 -23.01 -14.84 -7.35
CA SER A 40 -23.32 -16.23 -6.99
C SER A 40 -22.28 -17.23 -7.53
N ARG A 41 -21.73 -17.00 -8.72
CA ARG A 41 -20.67 -17.85 -9.29
C ARG A 41 -19.35 -17.64 -8.55
N PHE A 42 -19.03 -16.39 -8.18
CA PHE A 42 -17.89 -16.10 -7.32
C PHE A 42 -18.03 -16.81 -5.98
N THR A 43 -19.16 -16.67 -5.28
CA THR A 43 -19.41 -17.35 -4.00
C THR A 43 -19.25 -18.85 -4.11
N PHE A 44 -19.91 -19.47 -5.10
CA PHE A 44 -19.78 -20.90 -5.34
C PHE A 44 -18.33 -21.32 -5.59
N MET A 45 -17.63 -20.61 -6.48
CA MET A 45 -16.22 -20.89 -6.76
C MET A 45 -15.36 -20.72 -5.51
N TRP A 46 -15.55 -19.64 -4.76
CA TRP A 46 -14.78 -19.32 -3.56
C TRP A 46 -14.93 -20.43 -2.52
N ASP A 47 -16.17 -20.79 -2.18
CA ASP A 47 -16.48 -21.78 -1.15
C ASP A 47 -15.95 -23.18 -1.49
N HIS A 48 -15.89 -23.51 -2.79
CA HIS A 48 -15.47 -24.83 -3.26
C HIS A 48 -14.01 -24.93 -3.69
N THR A 49 -13.30 -23.83 -3.91
CA THR A 49 -11.91 -23.87 -4.42
C THR A 49 -10.89 -23.28 -3.48
N PHE A 50 -11.25 -22.24 -2.71
CA PHE A 50 -10.31 -21.50 -1.88
C PHE A 50 -9.58 -22.40 -0.88
N MET A 51 -10.33 -23.28 -0.20
CA MET A 51 -9.78 -24.19 0.82
C MET A 51 -8.76 -25.19 0.27
N HIS A 52 -8.77 -25.45 -1.04
CA HIS A 52 -7.87 -26.39 -1.70
C HIS A 52 -6.61 -25.72 -2.27
N ILE A 53 -6.50 -24.39 -2.18
CA ILE A 53 -5.32 -23.67 -2.66
C ILE A 53 -4.15 -23.91 -1.70
N SER A 54 -3.03 -24.37 -2.25
CA SER A 54 -1.80 -24.61 -1.49
C SER A 54 -1.17 -23.29 -1.06
N HIS A 55 -0.52 -23.29 0.12
CA HIS A 55 0.22 -22.14 0.63
C HIS A 55 1.28 -21.59 -0.34
N LYS A 56 1.82 -22.45 -1.22
CA LYS A 56 2.80 -22.05 -2.25
C LYS A 56 2.20 -21.16 -3.33
N ASP A 57 0.89 -21.21 -3.52
CA ASP A 57 0.16 -20.47 -4.55
C ASP A 57 -0.51 -19.21 -4.00
N TYR A 58 -0.42 -18.94 -2.70
CA TYR A 58 -1.02 -17.78 -2.06
C TYR A 58 -0.60 -16.44 -2.68
N GLY A 59 0.69 -16.28 -3.03
CA GLY A 59 1.15 -15.05 -3.66
C GLY A 59 0.40 -14.76 -4.97
N ARG A 60 0.27 -15.76 -5.84
CA ARG A 60 -0.48 -15.65 -7.12
C ARG A 60 -1.97 -15.44 -6.89
N LEU A 61 -2.53 -16.11 -5.87
CA LEU A 61 -3.93 -15.93 -5.50
C LEU A 61 -4.20 -14.50 -5.09
N PHE A 62 -3.44 -13.95 -4.14
CA PHE A 62 -3.67 -12.61 -3.61
C PHE A 62 -3.38 -11.52 -4.65
N GLU A 63 -2.32 -11.67 -5.45
CA GLU A 63 -2.04 -10.82 -6.61
C GLU A 63 -3.24 -10.79 -7.58
N GLY A 64 -3.72 -11.96 -8.00
CA GLY A 64 -4.83 -12.04 -8.97
C GLY A 64 -6.17 -11.59 -8.39
N LEU A 65 -6.38 -11.79 -7.08
CA LEU A 65 -7.65 -11.50 -6.42
C LEU A 65 -7.94 -10.00 -6.36
N GLY A 66 -6.94 -9.16 -6.07
CA GLY A 66 -7.11 -7.70 -6.10
C GLY A 66 -7.59 -7.21 -7.46
N THR A 67 -6.87 -7.58 -8.53
CA THR A 67 -7.26 -7.23 -9.91
C THR A 67 -8.63 -7.76 -10.29
N PHE A 68 -8.94 -9.01 -9.90
CA PHE A 68 -10.23 -9.63 -10.19
C PHE A 68 -11.39 -8.87 -9.53
N ILE A 69 -11.24 -8.48 -8.25
CA ILE A 69 -12.26 -7.76 -7.50
C ILE A 69 -12.50 -6.37 -8.10
N SER A 70 -11.44 -5.65 -8.47
CA SER A 70 -11.54 -4.30 -9.04
C SER A 70 -12.34 -4.26 -10.35
N LEU A 71 -12.38 -5.37 -11.10
CA LEU A 71 -13.12 -5.48 -12.37
C LEU A 71 -14.57 -5.95 -12.22
N HIS A 72 -15.00 -6.33 -11.02
CA HIS A 72 -16.28 -7.01 -10.80
C HIS A 72 -17.40 -6.03 -10.40
N GLU A 73 -18.59 -6.13 -11.01
CA GLU A 73 -19.71 -5.22 -10.71
C GLU A 73 -20.18 -5.34 -9.25
N ALA A 74 -20.23 -6.54 -8.70
CA ALA A 74 -20.53 -6.80 -7.29
C ALA A 74 -19.31 -6.67 -6.34
N ARG A 75 -18.36 -5.77 -6.65
CA ARG A 75 -17.12 -5.55 -5.88
C ARG A 75 -17.35 -5.49 -4.37
N ASP A 76 -18.26 -4.62 -3.92
CA ASP A 76 -18.43 -4.34 -2.49
C ASP A 76 -19.02 -5.54 -1.73
N VAL A 77 -19.88 -6.33 -2.40
CA VAL A 77 -20.44 -7.57 -1.83
C VAL A 77 -19.37 -8.65 -1.70
N ILE A 78 -18.49 -8.77 -2.70
CA ILE A 78 -17.35 -9.68 -2.66
C ILE A 78 -16.39 -9.28 -1.54
N LEU A 79 -16.02 -8.00 -1.46
CA LEU A 79 -15.16 -7.49 -0.40
C LEU A 79 -15.77 -7.71 0.99
N SER A 80 -17.07 -7.44 1.17
CA SER A 80 -17.76 -7.73 2.43
C SER A 80 -17.64 -9.19 2.83
N ARG A 81 -17.83 -10.10 1.87
CA ARG A 81 -17.69 -11.55 2.12
C ARG A 81 -16.26 -11.90 2.54
N LEU A 82 -15.25 -11.38 1.82
CA LEU A 82 -13.85 -11.64 2.13
C LEU A 82 -13.44 -11.04 3.49
N CYS A 83 -13.96 -9.86 3.84
CA CYS A 83 -13.77 -9.26 5.16
C CYS A 83 -14.32 -10.12 6.30
N ALA A 84 -15.46 -10.79 6.07
CA ALA A 84 -16.07 -11.71 7.01
C ALA A 84 -15.44 -13.12 7.01
N ASP A 85 -14.66 -13.47 5.99
CA ASP A 85 -14.01 -14.78 5.87
C ASP A 85 -12.74 -14.83 6.72
N ARG A 86 -12.88 -15.44 7.91
CA ARG A 86 -11.80 -15.57 8.90
C ARG A 86 -10.62 -16.39 8.37
N ASP A 87 -10.89 -17.49 7.66
CA ASP A 87 -9.85 -18.37 7.14
C ASP A 87 -9.05 -17.66 6.04
N PHE A 88 -9.73 -16.87 5.22
CA PHE A 88 -9.09 -16.00 4.24
C PHE A 88 -8.15 -14.99 4.90
N MET A 89 -8.63 -14.23 5.88
CA MET A 89 -7.81 -13.24 6.58
C MET A 89 -6.62 -13.86 7.30
N GLN A 90 -6.81 -15.02 7.94
CA GLN A 90 -5.73 -15.73 8.59
C GLN A 90 -4.66 -16.19 7.60
N ARG A 91 -5.05 -16.66 6.41
CA ARG A 91 -4.10 -17.08 5.36
C ARG A 91 -3.37 -15.89 4.74
N LEU A 92 -4.04 -14.75 4.57
CA LEU A 92 -3.42 -13.51 4.11
C LEU A 92 -2.37 -13.01 5.12
N TRP A 93 -2.71 -13.00 6.41
CA TRP A 93 -1.77 -12.66 7.48
C TRP A 93 -0.56 -13.61 7.50
N HIS A 94 -0.79 -14.93 7.49
CA HIS A 94 0.29 -15.92 7.45
C HIS A 94 1.18 -15.78 6.21
N TYR A 95 0.60 -15.44 5.06
CA TYR A 95 1.39 -15.20 3.85
C TYR A 95 2.34 -14.02 4.04
N LEU A 96 1.82 -12.86 4.48
CA LEU A 96 2.65 -11.67 4.75
C LEU A 96 3.75 -11.98 5.77
N GLN A 97 3.40 -12.66 6.85
CA GLN A 97 4.35 -13.07 7.87
C GLN A 97 5.40 -14.06 7.34
N SER A 98 5.02 -15.00 6.47
CA SER A 98 5.93 -16.01 5.90
C SER A 98 7.01 -15.42 4.99
N LEU A 99 6.69 -14.32 4.28
CA LEU A 99 7.65 -13.57 3.48
C LEU A 99 8.80 -13.05 4.35
N TYR A 100 8.51 -12.80 5.63
CA TYR A 100 9.47 -12.30 6.59
C TYR A 100 10.19 -13.42 7.37
N ILE A 101 9.48 -14.42 7.92
CA ILE A 101 10.10 -15.51 8.70
C ILE A 101 11.18 -16.23 7.86
N SER A 102 11.02 -16.24 6.54
CA SER A 102 12.00 -16.82 5.62
C SER A 102 13.31 -16.02 5.50
N SER A 103 13.40 -14.81 6.07
CA SER A 103 14.56 -13.91 5.98
C SER A 103 15.08 -13.39 7.35
N PRO A 104 15.55 -14.24 8.28
CA PRO A 104 15.66 -13.82 9.68
C PRO A 104 16.77 -12.83 10.02
N ARG A 105 17.91 -12.74 9.31
CA ARG A 105 19.13 -12.15 9.94
C ARG A 105 20.17 -11.48 9.04
N LYS A 106 19.90 -11.29 7.76
CA LYS A 106 20.80 -10.52 6.89
C LYS A 106 19.96 -9.52 6.13
N LYS A 107 20.52 -8.35 5.83
CA LYS A 107 20.02 -7.37 4.85
C LYS A 107 19.98 -7.99 3.43
N VAL A 108 19.36 -9.15 3.30
CA VAL A 108 19.08 -9.80 2.04
C VAL A 108 17.79 -9.14 1.58
N SER A 109 17.83 -8.60 0.37
CA SER A 109 16.66 -8.09 -0.32
C SER A 109 15.52 -9.09 -0.17
N LEU A 110 14.43 -8.70 0.50
CA LEU A 110 13.24 -9.53 0.54
C LEU A 110 12.81 -9.84 -0.91
N PRO A 111 12.18 -11.01 -1.14
CA PRO A 111 11.44 -11.22 -2.38
C PRO A 111 10.53 -10.01 -2.61
N SER A 112 10.57 -9.44 -3.82
CA SER A 112 9.69 -8.33 -4.17
C SER A 112 8.26 -8.74 -3.88
N ILE A 113 7.62 -8.05 -2.93
CA ILE A 113 6.22 -8.28 -2.63
C ILE A 113 5.43 -7.77 -3.83
N ASP A 114 4.51 -8.59 -4.32
CA ASP A 114 3.71 -8.19 -5.46
C ASP A 114 2.78 -7.02 -5.08
N THR A 115 2.71 -6.02 -5.95
CA THR A 115 1.85 -4.84 -5.78
C THR A 115 0.38 -5.21 -5.57
N GLY A 116 -0.10 -6.30 -6.17
CA GLY A 116 -1.49 -6.76 -6.06
C GLY A 116 -1.86 -7.18 -4.63
N VAL A 117 -0.90 -7.60 -3.81
CA VAL A 117 -1.14 -7.93 -2.39
C VAL A 117 -1.46 -6.67 -1.61
N PHE A 118 -0.67 -5.61 -1.80
CA PHE A 118 -0.94 -4.31 -1.17
C PHE A 118 -2.28 -3.73 -1.63
N GLU A 119 -2.59 -3.83 -2.93
CA GLU A 119 -3.88 -3.41 -3.48
C GLU A 119 -5.04 -4.15 -2.79
N LEU A 120 -4.95 -5.48 -2.66
CA LEU A 120 -5.96 -6.28 -1.97
C LEU A 120 -6.15 -5.81 -0.52
N VAL A 121 -5.08 -5.54 0.22
CA VAL A 121 -5.18 -5.03 1.60
C VAL A 121 -5.88 -3.67 1.64
N ILE A 122 -5.59 -2.77 0.69
CA ILE A 122 -6.28 -1.47 0.59
C ILE A 122 -7.78 -1.69 0.37
N LEU A 123 -8.16 -2.52 -0.60
CA LEU A 123 -9.57 -2.81 -0.92
C LEU A 123 -10.33 -3.42 0.26
N LEU A 124 -9.70 -4.37 0.97
CA LEU A 124 -10.28 -5.00 2.15
C LEU A 124 -10.44 -4.00 3.29
N SER A 125 -9.45 -3.13 3.51
CA SER A 125 -9.50 -2.11 4.55
C SER A 125 -10.58 -1.08 4.25
N GLU A 126 -10.68 -0.63 2.99
CA GLU A 126 -11.76 0.25 2.53
C GLU A 126 -13.14 -0.29 2.91
N ARG A 127 -13.38 -1.57 2.59
CA ARG A 127 -14.68 -2.18 2.86
C ARG A 127 -14.92 -2.45 4.33
N MET A 128 -13.87 -2.83 5.08
CA MET A 128 -13.97 -3.05 6.53
C MET A 128 -14.47 -1.79 7.25
N PHE A 129 -13.88 -0.62 6.96
CA PHE A 129 -14.32 0.64 7.57
C PHE A 129 -15.74 1.02 7.14
N ALA A 130 -16.08 0.85 5.86
CA ALA A 130 -17.44 1.10 5.38
C ALA A 130 -18.47 0.21 6.10
N LEU A 131 -18.17 -1.08 6.30
CA LEU A 131 -19.03 -2.01 7.03
C LEU A 131 -19.24 -1.59 8.48
N GLU A 132 -18.18 -1.15 9.17
CA GLU A 132 -18.28 -0.68 10.57
C GLU A 132 -19.22 0.52 10.67
N VAL A 133 -19.10 1.48 9.75
CA VAL A 133 -19.98 2.67 9.68
C VAL A 133 -21.43 2.30 9.37
N GLU A 134 -21.64 1.42 8.38
CA GLU A 134 -22.98 0.92 7.99
C GLU A 134 -23.69 0.22 9.17
N LEU A 135 -22.95 -0.54 9.97
CA LEU A 135 -23.48 -1.29 11.10
C LEU A 135 -23.72 -0.42 12.33
N HIS A 136 -22.84 0.54 12.64
CA HIS A 136 -23.04 1.48 13.75
C HIS A 136 -24.32 2.33 13.60
N GLY A 137 -24.77 2.57 12.36
CA GLY A 137 -26.07 3.21 12.11
C GLY A 137 -27.28 2.35 12.47
N ASN A 138 -27.12 1.02 12.46
CA ASN A 138 -28.15 0.04 12.74
C ASN A 138 -28.00 -0.47 14.19
N ARG A 139 -28.73 0.15 15.13
CA ARG A 139 -28.70 -0.12 16.59
C ARG A 139 -29.11 -1.54 17.04
N VAL A 140 -29.02 -2.55 16.20
CA VAL A 140 -29.24 -3.95 16.61
C VAL A 140 -27.97 -4.41 17.32
N VAL A 141 -28.06 -4.47 18.65
CA VAL A 141 -27.00 -4.86 19.59
C VAL A 141 -26.77 -6.37 19.54
N ASP A 142 -26.41 -6.89 18.36
CA ASP A 142 -25.83 -8.23 18.28
C ASP A 142 -24.31 -8.09 18.27
N SER A 143 -23.68 -8.73 19.25
CA SER A 143 -22.27 -8.61 19.65
C SER A 143 -21.24 -9.16 18.65
N ASP A 144 -21.67 -9.50 17.43
CA ASP A 144 -20.80 -10.07 16.42
C ASP A 144 -20.26 -8.95 15.53
N SER A 145 -19.12 -8.38 15.95
CA SER A 145 -18.34 -7.45 15.13
C SER A 145 -18.05 -8.11 13.77
N CYS A 146 -18.63 -7.57 12.71
CA CYS A 146 -18.44 -8.08 11.34
C CYS A 146 -17.03 -7.83 10.80
N THR A 147 -16.27 -6.95 11.44
CA THR A 147 -14.90 -6.63 11.11
C THR A 147 -13.96 -7.62 11.77
N SER A 148 -13.36 -8.49 10.95
CA SER A 148 -12.40 -9.48 11.43
C SER A 148 -11.19 -8.77 12.05
N PRO A 149 -10.88 -8.98 13.34
CA PRO A 149 -9.69 -8.39 13.98
C PRO A 149 -8.39 -8.79 13.26
N LEU A 150 -8.42 -9.89 12.49
CA LEU A 150 -7.31 -10.34 11.68
C LEU A 150 -6.94 -9.36 10.55
N LEU A 151 -7.85 -8.52 10.08
CA LEU A 151 -7.48 -7.50 9.10
C LEU A 151 -6.62 -6.39 9.74
N LEU A 152 -6.84 -6.08 11.03
CA LEU A 152 -5.95 -5.20 11.77
C LEU A 152 -4.57 -5.84 11.96
N ASP A 153 -4.50 -7.16 12.18
CA ASP A 153 -3.22 -7.89 12.22
C ASP A 153 -2.51 -7.83 10.85
N VAL A 154 -3.24 -8.01 9.74
CA VAL A 154 -2.71 -7.83 8.38
C VAL A 154 -2.16 -6.42 8.19
N ILE A 155 -2.89 -5.37 8.58
CA ILE A 155 -2.41 -3.97 8.53
C ILE A 155 -1.17 -3.79 9.41
N GLY A 156 -1.11 -4.44 10.58
CA GLY A 156 0.04 -4.48 11.46
C GLY A 156 1.29 -5.05 10.77
N GLU A 157 1.16 -6.15 10.03
CA GLU A 157 2.25 -6.71 9.23
C GLU A 157 2.71 -5.75 8.13
N ILE A 158 1.78 -5.05 7.45
CA ILE A 158 2.15 -4.02 6.48
C ILE A 158 2.91 -2.86 7.16
N SER A 159 2.48 -2.42 8.35
CA SER A 159 3.19 -1.42 9.15
C SER A 159 4.61 -1.85 9.46
N TRP A 160 4.76 -3.10 9.87
CA TRP A 160 6.06 -3.66 10.14
C TRP A 160 6.96 -3.69 8.88
N ILE A 161 6.42 -4.09 7.71
CA ILE A 161 7.13 -4.08 6.43
C ILE A 161 7.61 -2.66 6.09
N ALA A 162 6.77 -1.65 6.28
CA ALA A 162 7.11 -0.26 6.02
C ALA A 162 8.27 0.26 6.90
N ASP A 163 8.42 -0.25 8.11
CA ASP A 163 9.44 0.18 9.07
C ASP A 163 10.75 -0.61 8.95
N ASN A 164 10.68 -1.89 8.54
CA ASN A 164 11.79 -2.84 8.65
C ASN A 164 12.34 -3.35 7.33
N THR A 165 11.75 -2.97 6.19
CA THR A 165 12.28 -3.33 4.86
C THR A 165 12.93 -2.12 4.20
N GLU A 166 13.90 -2.36 3.31
CA GLU A 166 14.54 -1.32 2.49
C GLU A 166 14.06 -1.49 1.03
N GLY A 167 13.97 -0.38 0.27
CA GLY A 167 13.70 -0.42 -1.18
C GLY A 167 12.22 -0.32 -1.57
N SER A 168 11.83 -0.98 -2.66
CA SER A 168 10.50 -0.84 -3.26
C SER A 168 9.37 -1.34 -2.36
N SER A 169 9.58 -2.48 -1.68
CA SER A 169 8.58 -3.04 -0.75
C SER A 169 8.28 -2.10 0.41
N GLN A 170 9.28 -1.34 0.88
CA GLN A 170 9.10 -0.34 1.93
C GLN A 170 8.17 0.78 1.47
N LEU A 171 8.46 1.35 0.30
CA LEU A 171 7.66 2.42 -0.28
C LEU A 171 6.23 1.95 -0.56
N LEU A 172 6.05 0.75 -1.12
CA LEU A 172 4.73 0.18 -1.39
C LEU A 172 3.93 -0.06 -0.11
N ALA A 173 4.57 -0.56 0.95
CA ALA A 173 3.92 -0.73 2.26
C ALA A 173 3.54 0.62 2.87
N GLN A 174 4.40 1.64 2.78
CA GLN A 174 4.08 3.00 3.22
C GLN A 174 2.90 3.59 2.45
N ILE A 175 2.85 3.40 1.13
CA ILE A 175 1.72 3.81 0.29
C ILE A 175 0.44 3.06 0.71
N CYS A 176 0.52 1.74 0.90
CA CYS A 176 -0.59 0.92 1.38
C CYS A 176 -1.14 1.45 2.71
N LEU A 177 -0.30 1.66 3.71
CA LEU A 177 -0.71 2.22 5.01
C LEU A 177 -1.28 3.62 4.89
N SER A 178 -0.68 4.45 4.03
CA SER A 178 -1.20 5.79 3.79
C SER A 178 -2.62 5.72 3.27
N ARG A 179 -2.93 4.78 2.35
CA ARG A 179 -4.24 4.52 1.77
C ARG A 179 -5.23 3.92 2.78
N VAL A 180 -4.82 2.91 3.52
CA VAL A 180 -5.63 2.30 4.60
C VAL A 180 -6.04 3.36 5.62
N ARG A 181 -5.10 4.21 6.06
CA ARG A 181 -5.38 5.33 6.98
C ARG A 181 -6.20 6.44 6.30
N TRP A 182 -6.12 6.55 4.99
CA TRP A 182 -6.76 7.59 4.18
C TRP A 182 -8.29 7.44 4.14
N VAL A 183 -8.78 6.22 4.05
CA VAL A 183 -10.19 5.95 3.75
C VAL A 183 -11.12 6.41 4.89
N GLU A 184 -10.65 6.37 6.12
CA GLU A 184 -11.45 6.73 7.29
C GLU A 184 -11.21 8.17 7.75
N ALA A 185 -9.97 8.66 7.62
CA ALA A 185 -9.58 9.95 8.20
C ALA A 185 -9.71 11.11 7.22
N TRP A 186 -9.52 10.92 5.91
CA TRP A 186 -8.97 12.01 5.10
C TRP A 186 -9.97 13.00 4.51
N THR A 187 -11.21 12.63 4.17
CA THR A 187 -12.22 13.63 3.74
C THR A 187 -12.58 14.58 4.87
N GLU A 188 -12.75 14.05 6.09
CA GLU A 188 -13.05 14.84 7.27
C GLU A 188 -11.82 15.58 7.80
N THR A 189 -10.66 14.93 7.80
CA THR A 189 -9.38 15.55 8.21
C THR A 189 -8.93 16.59 7.20
N LEU A 190 -9.12 16.39 5.89
CA LEU A 190 -8.90 17.41 4.88
C LEU A 190 -9.84 18.58 5.05
N ARG A 191 -11.13 18.32 5.25
CA ARG A 191 -12.09 19.40 5.49
C ARG A 191 -11.67 20.22 6.71
N THR A 192 -11.30 19.52 7.78
CA THR A 192 -10.79 20.14 9.01
C THR A 192 -9.43 20.84 8.81
N LEU A 193 -8.52 20.28 8.01
CA LEU A 193 -7.24 20.89 7.64
C LEU A 193 -7.49 22.12 6.76
N GLN A 194 -8.26 22.02 5.69
CA GLN A 194 -8.69 23.14 4.87
C GLN A 194 -9.36 24.26 5.67
N GLU A 195 -10.01 23.97 6.80
CA GLU A 195 -10.53 24.99 7.70
C GLU A 195 -9.44 25.57 8.62
N LYS A 196 -8.55 24.73 9.16
CA LYS A 196 -7.53 25.13 10.16
C LYS A 196 -6.18 25.57 9.58
N SER A 197 -5.88 25.22 8.33
CA SER A 197 -4.54 25.27 7.73
C SER A 197 -4.44 26.16 6.50
N ARG A 198 -5.48 26.94 6.15
CA ARG A 198 -5.42 27.91 5.02
C ARG A 198 -4.24 28.88 5.06
N HIS A 199 -3.52 28.94 6.18
CA HIS A 199 -2.39 29.82 6.42
C HIS A 199 -1.13 29.08 6.89
N ARG A 200 -1.06 27.75 6.78
CA ARG A 200 0.16 27.02 7.14
C ARG A 200 1.13 26.96 5.97
N LEU A 201 2.38 27.28 6.27
CA LEU A 201 3.48 27.08 5.33
C LEU A 201 3.63 25.57 5.02
N PRO A 202 3.84 25.19 3.75
CA PRO A 202 4.23 23.83 3.40
C PRO A 202 5.57 23.48 4.07
N SER A 203 5.71 22.23 4.49
CA SER A 203 6.98 21.73 5.02
C SER A 203 7.98 21.49 3.88
N ALA A 204 9.28 21.48 4.20
CA ALA A 204 10.33 21.26 3.21
C ALA A 204 10.23 19.86 2.58
N GLU A 205 9.82 18.85 3.35
CA GLU A 205 9.61 17.48 2.90
C GLU A 205 8.46 17.42 1.89
N PHE A 206 7.35 18.11 2.16
CA PHE A 206 6.22 18.14 1.23
C PHE A 206 6.60 18.81 -0.10
N VAL A 207 7.34 19.93 -0.04
CA VAL A 207 7.88 20.58 -1.26
C VAL A 207 8.81 19.63 -2.02
N SER A 208 9.67 18.88 -1.31
CA SER A 208 10.53 17.87 -1.93
C SER A 208 9.75 16.78 -2.65
N VAL A 209 8.66 16.28 -2.04
CA VAL A 209 7.76 15.30 -2.66
C VAL A 209 7.15 15.85 -3.94
N LEU A 210 6.69 17.10 -3.96
CA LEU A 210 6.14 17.72 -5.18
C LEU A 210 7.18 17.81 -6.31
N ARG A 211 8.44 18.15 -5.99
CA ARG A 211 9.53 18.16 -6.98
C ARG A 211 9.86 16.76 -7.49
N LEU A 212 9.96 15.77 -6.60
CA LEU A 212 10.19 14.38 -6.97
C LEU A 212 9.03 13.77 -7.78
N ALA A 213 7.82 14.29 -7.59
CA ALA A 213 6.65 13.94 -8.39
C ALA A 213 6.63 14.64 -9.77
N GLY A 214 7.58 15.53 -10.06
CA GLY A 214 7.58 16.33 -11.29
C GLY A 214 6.45 17.37 -11.33
N LEU A 215 6.05 17.88 -10.17
CA LEU A 215 4.98 18.88 -9.99
C LEU A 215 5.58 20.25 -9.61
N ASP A 216 6.76 20.59 -10.12
CA ASP A 216 7.47 21.83 -9.80
C ASP A 216 6.63 23.08 -10.13
N GLU A 217 5.84 23.01 -11.19
CA GLU A 217 4.94 24.09 -11.62
C GLU A 217 3.90 24.45 -10.56
N TRP A 218 3.60 23.53 -9.62
CA TRP A 218 2.70 23.82 -8.52
C TRP A 218 3.28 24.79 -7.50
N LEU A 219 4.61 24.91 -7.46
CA LEU A 219 5.32 25.81 -6.56
C LEU A 219 5.38 27.25 -7.11
N GLU A 220 5.05 27.46 -8.39
CA GLU A 220 5.11 28.76 -9.05
C GLU A 220 3.97 29.72 -8.61
N PRO A 221 4.20 31.05 -8.62
CA PRO A 221 3.15 32.03 -8.36
C PRO A 221 1.96 31.88 -9.31
N GLY A 222 0.75 31.84 -8.77
CA GLY A 222 -0.48 31.76 -9.56
C GLY A 222 -0.84 30.36 -10.08
N SER A 223 -0.13 29.31 -9.64
CA SER A 223 -0.49 27.93 -9.97
C SER A 223 -1.94 27.61 -9.60
N THR A 224 -2.65 26.92 -10.50
CA THR A 224 -4.00 26.39 -10.29
C THR A 224 -4.00 24.91 -9.89
N PHE A 225 -2.81 24.29 -9.76
CA PHE A 225 -2.60 22.87 -9.45
C PHE A 225 -3.23 21.89 -10.45
N VAL A 226 -3.57 22.36 -11.66
CA VAL A 226 -4.17 21.50 -12.71
C VAL A 226 -3.12 20.79 -13.55
N THR A 227 -1.85 21.21 -13.48
CA THR A 227 -0.79 20.64 -14.28
C THR A 227 -0.48 19.21 -13.84
N GLU A 228 -0.24 18.35 -14.84
CA GLU A 228 0.08 16.94 -14.62
C GLU A 228 1.56 16.75 -14.26
N PRO A 229 1.93 15.60 -13.65
CA PRO A 229 3.33 15.23 -13.45
C PRO A 229 4.14 15.35 -14.76
N ARG A 230 5.35 15.90 -14.69
CA ARG A 230 6.24 15.99 -15.84
C ARG A 230 6.51 14.62 -16.48
N PRO A 231 6.40 14.46 -17.82
CA PRO A 231 6.62 13.18 -18.52
C PRO A 231 8.00 12.55 -18.29
N ASP A 232 9.01 13.38 -18.05
CA ASP A 232 10.40 13.02 -17.81
C ASP A 232 10.75 12.90 -16.31
N GLY A 233 9.76 13.06 -15.43
CA GLY A 233 9.96 12.95 -13.98
C GLY A 233 10.26 11.52 -13.51
N PRO A 234 11.07 11.35 -12.44
CA PRO A 234 11.51 10.03 -11.97
C PRO A 234 10.36 9.11 -11.53
N ASN A 235 9.22 9.69 -11.15
CA ASN A 235 8.03 8.97 -10.72
C ASN A 235 6.85 9.09 -11.68
N HIS A 236 7.05 9.65 -12.89
CA HIS A 236 5.97 9.87 -13.85
C HIS A 236 5.19 8.59 -14.13
N ALA A 237 5.92 7.48 -14.39
CA ALA A 237 5.28 6.21 -14.70
C ALA A 237 4.43 5.66 -13.53
N PHE A 238 4.87 5.88 -12.30
CA PHE A 238 4.09 5.50 -11.13
C PHE A 238 2.84 6.37 -10.96
N LEU A 239 2.95 7.67 -11.22
CA LEU A 239 1.87 8.65 -11.05
C LEU A 239 0.86 8.69 -12.19
N THR A 240 1.19 8.10 -13.36
CA THR A 240 0.37 8.20 -14.58
C THR A 240 0.06 6.85 -15.24
N THR A 241 0.92 5.84 -15.09
CA THR A 241 0.84 4.58 -15.85
C THR A 241 0.08 3.47 -15.12
N VAL A 242 -0.63 3.78 -14.03
CA VAL A 242 -1.50 2.74 -13.45
C VAL A 242 -2.70 2.59 -14.38
N ASP A 243 -2.71 1.50 -15.16
CA ASP A 243 -3.72 1.16 -16.15
C ASP A 243 -5.11 1.65 -15.69
N SER A 244 -5.75 2.50 -16.47
CA SER A 244 -7.03 3.17 -16.19
C SER A 244 -8.21 2.24 -15.87
N ASN A 245 -7.97 0.92 -15.91
CA ASN A 245 -8.92 -0.12 -15.54
C ASN A 245 -8.78 -0.56 -14.08
N PHE A 246 -7.75 -0.12 -13.35
CA PHE A 246 -7.44 -0.58 -11.98
C PHE A 246 -8.04 0.29 -10.88
N TRP A 247 -8.19 1.59 -11.12
CA TRP A 247 -8.82 2.52 -10.17
C TRP A 247 -10.13 3.01 -10.78
N ASN A 248 -11.25 2.81 -10.09
CA ASN A 248 -12.52 3.43 -10.50
C ASN A 248 -12.45 4.98 -10.51
N ASP A 249 -11.44 5.56 -9.84
CA ASP A 249 -11.13 6.99 -9.84
C ASP A 249 -10.01 7.40 -10.84
N GLY A 250 -9.53 6.46 -11.68
CA GLY A 250 -8.53 6.69 -12.71
C GLY A 250 -7.06 6.78 -12.24
N PRO A 251 -6.09 6.83 -13.17
CA PRO A 251 -4.64 6.81 -12.92
C PRO A 251 -4.13 7.97 -12.06
N HIS A 252 -4.97 8.94 -11.72
CA HIS A 252 -4.57 10.21 -11.14
C HIS A 252 -4.75 10.29 -9.63
N HIS A 253 -5.13 9.22 -8.94
CA HIS A 253 -5.51 9.33 -7.52
C HIS A 253 -4.38 9.89 -6.63
N CYS A 254 -3.12 9.46 -6.84
CA CYS A 254 -1.98 10.03 -6.11
C CYS A 254 -1.78 11.53 -6.43
N VAL A 255 -2.00 11.92 -7.68
CA VAL A 255 -1.91 13.33 -8.11
C VAL A 255 -3.08 14.14 -7.52
N HIS A 256 -4.29 13.59 -7.45
CA HIS A 256 -5.44 14.21 -6.79
C HIS A 256 -5.18 14.43 -5.30
N LEU A 257 -4.63 13.43 -4.60
CA LEU A 257 -4.18 13.56 -3.22
C LEU A 257 -3.18 14.70 -3.05
N LEU A 258 -2.10 14.70 -3.83
CA LEU A 258 -1.09 15.76 -3.76
C LEU A 258 -1.71 17.12 -4.05
N ARG A 259 -2.66 17.19 -4.98
CA ARG A 259 -3.38 18.42 -5.34
C ARG A 259 -4.22 18.92 -4.18
N ASP A 260 -4.94 18.05 -3.50
CA ASP A 260 -5.77 18.43 -2.37
C ASP A 260 -4.92 18.86 -1.17
N LEU A 261 -3.78 18.20 -0.93
CA LEU A 261 -2.76 18.68 0.01
C LEU A 261 -2.23 20.07 -0.36
N ALA A 262 -1.87 20.26 -1.63
CA ALA A 262 -1.31 21.52 -2.12
C ALA A 262 -2.31 22.69 -1.95
N ARG A 263 -3.61 22.42 -2.07
CA ARG A 263 -4.67 23.40 -1.79
C ARG A 263 -4.82 23.77 -0.32
N CYS A 264 -4.26 22.98 0.60
CA CYS A 264 -4.35 23.18 2.05
C CYS A 264 -3.20 23.99 2.64
N VAL A 265 -2.22 24.41 1.83
CA VAL A 265 -1.00 25.09 2.28
C VAL A 265 -0.80 26.43 1.58
N ASP A 266 -0.13 27.37 2.24
CA ASP A 266 0.13 28.71 1.72
C ASP A 266 1.48 28.79 0.99
N PHE A 267 1.44 28.50 -0.31
CA PHE A 267 2.63 28.62 -1.17
C PHE A 267 3.05 30.08 -1.42
N ALA A 268 2.16 31.06 -1.23
CA ALA A 268 2.54 32.47 -1.37
C ALA A 268 3.47 32.88 -0.23
N ALA A 269 3.06 32.61 1.01
CA ALA A 269 3.89 32.84 2.19
C ALA A 269 5.20 32.03 2.14
N TYR A 270 5.17 30.80 1.59
CA TYR A 270 6.38 29.99 1.41
C TYR A 270 7.41 30.67 0.49
N ARG A 271 6.97 31.21 -0.65
CA ARG A 271 7.85 31.89 -1.60
C ARG A 271 8.41 33.18 -1.01
N GLU A 272 7.59 33.98 -0.33
CA GLU A 272 8.04 35.20 0.35
C GLU A 272 9.14 34.90 1.38
N ARG A 273 8.98 33.81 2.13
CA ARG A 273 10.01 33.33 3.06
C ARG A 273 11.29 32.93 2.34
N MET A 274 11.19 32.16 1.25
CA MET A 274 12.37 31.76 0.47
C MET A 274 13.13 32.95 -0.13
N VAL A 275 12.42 33.99 -0.60
CA VAL A 275 13.05 35.24 -1.09
C VAL A 275 13.75 35.98 0.05
N SER A 276 13.14 36.02 1.23
CA SER A 276 13.71 36.67 2.42
C SER A 276 14.98 35.95 2.90
N ASP A 277 14.94 34.62 2.97
CA ASP A 277 16.08 33.78 3.37
C ASP A 277 17.24 33.94 2.37
N LEU A 278 16.94 34.03 1.07
CA LEU A 278 17.96 34.27 0.03
C LEU A 278 18.60 35.66 0.14
N ALA A 279 17.79 36.70 0.36
CA ALA A 279 18.28 38.07 0.53
C ALA A 279 19.16 38.22 1.79
N MET A 280 18.80 37.55 2.89
CA MET A 280 19.62 37.52 4.09
C MET A 280 20.96 36.79 3.84
N SER A 281 20.93 35.63 3.17
CA SER A 281 22.17 34.90 2.85
C SER A 281 23.13 35.69 1.95
N THR A 282 22.63 36.58 1.09
CA THR A 282 23.51 37.42 0.24
C THR A 282 24.17 38.57 1.00
N THR A 283 23.64 38.96 2.16
CA THR A 283 24.14 40.13 2.90
C THR A 283 25.35 39.79 3.79
N ASP A 284 25.44 38.56 4.29
CA ASP A 284 26.54 38.10 5.16
C ASP A 284 27.85 37.74 4.43
N HIS A 285 27.86 37.79 3.09
CA HIS A 285 29.09 37.61 2.30
C HIS A 285 29.60 38.87 1.61
N ALA A 286 28.91 40.00 1.79
CA ALA A 286 29.45 41.31 1.46
C ALA A 286 30.33 41.84 2.62
N ALA A 287 31.28 41.03 3.08
CA ALA A 287 32.38 41.58 3.87
C ALA A 287 33.12 42.60 2.99
N PRO A 288 33.41 43.82 3.48
CA PRO A 288 34.11 44.81 2.69
C PRO A 288 35.47 44.23 2.32
N VAL A 289 35.70 44.04 1.02
CA VAL A 289 37.01 43.72 0.46
C VAL A 289 37.92 44.90 0.82
N VAL A 290 38.61 44.79 1.95
CA VAL A 290 39.73 45.66 2.28
C VAL A 290 40.78 45.40 1.18
N PRO A 291 41.24 46.44 0.46
CA PRO A 291 42.28 46.27 -0.55
C PRO A 291 43.55 45.76 0.13
N ARG A 292 43.83 44.46 0.01
CA ARG A 292 45.13 43.90 0.36
C ARG A 292 46.11 44.36 -0.70
N THR A 293 46.90 45.36 -0.36
CA THR A 293 48.12 45.72 -1.09
C THR A 293 48.98 44.48 -1.26
N THR A 294 49.25 44.16 -2.52
CA THR A 294 50.20 43.17 -3.00
C THR A 294 51.60 43.51 -2.50
N THR A 295 52.16 42.67 -1.63
CA THR A 295 53.61 42.58 -1.44
C THR A 295 54.08 41.26 -2.05
N THR A 296 54.77 41.41 -3.17
CA THR A 296 55.49 40.37 -3.88
C THR A 296 56.70 39.95 -3.05
N GLU A 297 56.70 38.74 -2.49
CA GLU A 297 57.95 38.09 -2.06
C GLU A 297 58.09 36.73 -2.72
N CYS A 298 59.17 36.67 -3.49
CA CYS A 298 59.69 35.53 -4.21
C CYS A 298 60.62 34.78 -3.25
N GLN A 299 60.29 33.55 -2.83
CA GLN A 299 61.30 32.64 -2.27
C GLN A 299 61.10 31.20 -2.76
N THR A 300 62.14 30.77 -3.46
CA THR A 300 62.53 29.43 -3.90
C THR A 300 62.89 28.49 -2.75
N SER A 301 63.05 27.20 -3.09
CA SER A 301 63.62 26.07 -2.32
C SER A 301 62.55 25.21 -1.66
N GLY A 302 62.39 23.91 -1.94
CA GLY A 302 63.40 22.90 -2.25
C GLY A 302 63.34 21.86 -1.12
N GLY A 303 62.78 20.68 -1.37
CA GLY A 303 62.64 19.67 -0.31
C GLY A 303 61.93 18.38 -0.71
N LYS A 304 62.69 17.48 -1.35
CA LYS A 304 62.41 16.03 -1.40
C LYS A 304 62.28 15.45 0.02
N ARG A 305 61.33 14.53 0.21
CA ARG A 305 61.54 13.25 0.90
C ARG A 305 60.33 12.32 0.76
N ASP A 306 60.57 11.19 0.10
CA ASP A 306 59.80 9.95 0.22
C ASP A 306 60.02 9.35 1.60
N ILE A 307 58.96 8.84 2.28
CA ILE A 307 59.03 7.67 3.16
C ILE A 307 57.66 6.95 3.13
N PHE A 308 57.70 5.68 2.69
CA PHE A 308 56.65 4.67 2.84
C PHE A 308 56.30 4.44 4.32
N SER A 309 55.02 4.32 4.67
CA SER A 309 54.61 3.62 5.89
C SER A 309 53.29 2.90 5.66
N THR A 310 53.42 1.60 5.42
CA THR A 310 52.33 0.63 5.35
C THR A 310 51.93 0.29 6.78
N TYR A 311 50.70 0.64 7.19
CA TYR A 311 50.15 0.28 8.49
C TYR A 311 49.19 -0.90 8.29
N THR A 312 49.59 -2.08 8.77
CA THR A 312 48.70 -3.22 9.03
C THR A 312 48.28 -3.16 10.50
N PRO A 313 47.00 -3.21 10.85
CA PRO A 313 46.59 -3.46 12.23
C PRO A 313 46.52 -4.97 12.50
N GLU A 314 47.35 -5.42 13.43
CA GLU A 314 47.15 -6.66 14.18
C GLU A 314 45.82 -6.60 14.94
N VAL A 315 45.03 -7.66 14.82
CA VAL A 315 43.81 -7.86 15.61
C VAL A 315 44.20 -8.72 16.81
N ASP A 316 44.47 -8.06 17.92
CA ASP A 316 44.56 -8.71 19.24
C ASP A 316 43.15 -8.97 19.78
N SER A 317 42.82 -10.25 19.89
CA SER A 317 41.63 -10.75 20.55
C SER A 317 41.82 -10.72 22.08
N HIS A 318 41.36 -9.64 22.71
CA HIS A 318 41.17 -9.59 24.15
C HIS A 318 39.69 -9.57 24.54
N SER A 319 39.34 -10.61 25.29
CA SER A 319 38.27 -10.74 26.28
C SER A 319 37.67 -9.42 26.77
N VAL A 320 36.37 -9.22 26.54
CA VAL A 320 35.59 -8.15 27.16
C VAL A 320 34.59 -8.77 28.14
N ASP A 321 34.83 -8.44 29.42
CA ASP A 321 33.89 -8.59 30.52
C ASP A 321 32.57 -7.86 30.23
N GLN A 322 31.46 -8.54 30.50
CA GLN A 322 30.12 -7.96 30.45
C GLN A 322 29.90 -6.96 31.60
N PRO A 323 29.48 -5.72 31.32
CA PRO A 323 28.94 -4.83 32.35
C PRO A 323 27.46 -5.13 32.63
N PRO A 324 26.97 -4.78 33.83
CA PRO A 324 25.65 -5.20 34.32
C PRO A 324 24.51 -4.45 33.62
N HIS A 325 23.39 -5.16 33.46
CA HIS A 325 22.14 -4.68 32.89
C HIS A 325 21.63 -3.40 33.56
N GLU A 326 21.70 -2.29 32.83
CA GLU A 326 21.01 -1.05 33.14
C GLU A 326 19.56 -1.16 32.66
N ARG A 327 18.62 -1.15 33.61
CA ARG A 327 17.18 -1.16 33.36
C ARG A 327 16.76 0.18 32.76
N ILE A 328 16.57 0.22 31.45
CA ILE A 328 15.90 1.34 30.79
C ILE A 328 14.41 1.22 31.10
N ALA A 329 13.89 2.20 31.83
CA ALA A 329 12.46 2.40 32.05
C ALA A 329 11.79 2.68 30.70
N ILE A 330 10.89 1.78 30.29
CA ILE A 330 10.03 1.95 29.13
C ILE A 330 8.98 3.00 29.51
N ALA A 331 8.97 4.12 28.80
CA ALA A 331 7.92 5.12 28.88
C ALA A 331 6.58 4.50 28.43
N GLU A 332 5.54 4.72 29.23
CA GLU A 332 4.17 4.25 28.97
C GLU A 332 3.63 4.80 27.64
N PRO A 333 3.07 3.96 26.75
CA PRO A 333 2.27 4.44 25.64
C PRO A 333 0.90 4.90 26.15
N LEU A 334 0.49 6.06 25.65
CA LEU A 334 -0.79 6.73 25.91
C LEU A 334 -1.97 5.73 25.86
N GLY A 335 -2.78 5.78 26.91
CA GLY A 335 -3.79 4.79 27.25
C GLY A 335 -4.84 4.53 26.16
N LEU A 336 -4.93 3.27 25.77
CA LEU A 336 -6.19 2.66 25.33
C LEU A 336 -7.03 2.38 26.58
N ILE A 337 -8.22 2.97 26.62
CA ILE A 337 -9.20 2.75 27.70
C ILE A 337 -9.68 1.30 27.59
N SER A 338 -9.15 0.43 28.43
CA SER A 338 -9.64 -0.93 28.62
C SER A 338 -10.95 -0.90 29.40
N VAL A 339 -12.08 -0.88 28.69
CA VAL A 339 -13.40 -1.14 29.29
C VAL A 339 -13.51 -2.64 29.56
N ARG A 340 -13.28 -3.05 30.80
CA ARG A 340 -13.64 -4.40 31.27
C ARG A 340 -15.17 -4.44 31.44
N VAL A 341 -15.85 -5.10 30.51
CA VAL A 341 -17.21 -5.59 30.73
C VAL A 341 -17.09 -6.96 31.37
N THR A 342 -17.39 -7.04 32.67
CA THR A 342 -17.65 -8.32 33.34
C THR A 342 -19.08 -8.72 33.00
N ASP A 343 -19.24 -9.64 32.04
CA ASP A 343 -20.54 -10.24 31.76
C ASP A 343 -20.66 -11.55 32.54
N ASP A 344 -21.53 -11.52 33.54
CA ASP A 344 -21.78 -12.60 34.49
C ASP A 344 -23.17 -13.16 34.18
N ARG A 345 -23.29 -13.94 33.11
CA ARG A 345 -24.53 -14.65 32.77
C ARG A 345 -24.27 -16.07 32.26
N SER A 346 -24.65 -17.00 33.14
CA SER A 346 -24.78 -18.43 32.92
C SER A 346 -25.78 -18.76 31.78
N PRO A 347 -25.51 -19.75 30.91
CA PRO A 347 -26.44 -20.14 29.86
C PRO A 347 -27.44 -21.18 30.40
N HIS A 348 -28.73 -20.87 30.32
CA HIS A 348 -29.79 -21.88 30.41
C HIS A 348 -30.11 -22.40 29.01
N GLU A 349 -30.03 -23.73 28.87
CA GLU A 349 -30.38 -24.52 27.70
C GLU A 349 -31.84 -24.29 27.25
N GLY A 350 -32.03 -24.16 25.94
CA GLY A 350 -33.33 -24.21 25.28
C GLY A 350 -33.19 -24.88 23.92
N MET A 351 -33.44 -26.19 23.86
CA MET A 351 -33.59 -26.94 22.62
C MET A 351 -34.84 -26.49 21.87
N VAL A 352 -34.69 -26.07 20.61
CA VAL A 352 -35.80 -25.92 19.66
C VAL A 352 -35.57 -26.91 18.52
N GLN A 353 -36.51 -27.85 18.37
CA GLN A 353 -36.57 -28.81 17.27
C GLN A 353 -37.12 -28.12 16.02
N ASN A 354 -36.39 -28.21 14.90
CA ASN A 354 -36.86 -27.80 13.59
C ASN A 354 -37.62 -28.97 12.93
N GLU A 355 -38.92 -28.79 12.70
CA GLU A 355 -39.72 -29.62 11.80
C GLU A 355 -39.45 -29.18 10.34
N TYR A 356 -38.98 -30.12 9.53
CA TYR A 356 -38.87 -29.96 8.08
C TYR A 356 -40.17 -30.40 7.41
N GLU A 357 -40.96 -29.44 6.92
CA GLU A 357 -42.13 -29.70 6.08
C GLU A 357 -41.66 -29.86 4.61
N THR A 358 -41.77 -31.09 4.09
CA THR A 358 -41.41 -31.43 2.71
C THR A 358 -42.65 -31.31 1.83
N THR A 359 -42.76 -30.25 1.02
CA THR A 359 -43.85 -30.12 0.05
C THR A 359 -43.49 -30.83 -1.26
N ALA A 360 -44.18 -31.93 -1.55
CA ALA A 360 -44.09 -32.64 -2.81
C ALA A 360 -44.92 -31.94 -3.91
N ILE A 361 -44.27 -31.55 -5.01
CA ILE A 361 -44.94 -31.04 -6.21
C ILE A 361 -45.22 -32.24 -7.13
N THR A 362 -46.48 -32.62 -7.26
CA THR A 362 -46.98 -33.53 -8.29
C THR A 362 -47.78 -32.73 -9.32
N GLY A 363 -47.52 -32.98 -10.61
CA GLY A 363 -48.47 -32.62 -11.67
C GLY A 363 -47.84 -32.17 -12.98
N ILE A 364 -47.50 -33.11 -13.86
CA ILE A 364 -47.59 -32.87 -15.31
C ILE A 364 -48.32 -34.06 -15.91
N ARG A 365 -49.53 -33.79 -16.41
CA ARG A 365 -50.32 -34.67 -17.26
C ARG A 365 -50.42 -33.96 -18.60
N THR A 366 -49.86 -34.56 -19.64
CA THR A 366 -50.01 -34.11 -21.03
C THR A 366 -50.98 -35.04 -21.77
N PRO A 367 -51.74 -34.53 -22.76
CA PRO A 367 -52.66 -35.31 -23.57
C PRO A 367 -51.96 -36.27 -24.54
#